data_AF-A0A7S1DBH4-F1
#
_entry.id   AF-A0A7S1DBH4-F1
#
_cell.length_a   1.000
_cell.length_b   1.000
_cell.length_c   1.000
_cell.angle_alpha   90.00
_cell.angle_beta   90.00
_cell.angle_gamma   90.00
#
_symmetry.space_group_name_H-M   'P 1'
#
loop_
_entity.id
_entity.type
_entity.pdbx_description
1 polymer ?
#
loop_
_entity_poly.entity_id
_entity_poly.type
_entity_poly.pdbx_seq_one_letter_code
_entity_poly.pdbx_strand_id
1 'polypeptide(L)'
;QEPGEVPINGNGNFKLLWAYGLGNEISFHFNRGSTDVNFIPCSGSSVGTLAPITPPPSLAPSISDAPTSIEPTPAFVDCTQFQSSVDIDERLSLDYVVNVDDNGDGYLTGRVILIGQAWLSIGVAPFGSVTMVPGDAIIGIPGSQVEHNPGKYVMDGRSLSQVRLRSDSMQTLANISLFQNSTHTVMEFTKKMLEANEQPLNVDEKNNFLWAYGFGNTLATHSQRGAFVLRLNRCTSDGVAGADLEVLDTGSTYQSSWTAHGVFATLAWGVVSPTAIGASMLRGYLPPGKLWLRAHFYLNMLVLIMTGTSFVVAVVTRQRSTPSGTSPKHFQGIAHASIGLVIMIFSLVQVLGGVFRASAPGKKEDGTPDEKTTIRVIWEFGHKGLGVSLLATAWWQVQNGLKLYADRFVATNLAPAFWGVVIGLTVIILVLYVYDKYIREKPAPSAPTKGVEVQT
;
A
#
# COMPACT_ATOMS: atom_id res chain seq x y z
N GLN A 1 -6.54 18.63 -46.00
CA GLN A 1 -7.47 17.83 -45.18
C GLN A 1 -7.61 16.49 -45.83
N GLU A 2 -7.04 15.48 -45.21
CA GLU A 2 -7.29 14.10 -45.59
C GLU A 2 -8.64 13.64 -45.01
N PRO A 3 -9.33 12.67 -45.65
CA PRO A 3 -10.58 12.13 -45.15
C PRO A 3 -10.39 11.53 -43.74
N GLY A 4 -11.11 12.07 -42.75
CA GLY A 4 -11.06 11.60 -41.36
C GLY A 4 -10.28 12.51 -40.39
N GLU A 5 -9.64 13.57 -40.87
CA GLU A 5 -9.02 14.58 -40.00
C GLU A 5 -10.07 15.52 -39.41
N VAL A 6 -9.99 15.80 -38.11
CA VAL A 6 -10.78 16.85 -37.46
C VAL A 6 -10.12 18.21 -37.77
N PRO A 7 -10.82 19.16 -38.42
CA PRO A 7 -10.28 20.48 -38.71
C PRO A 7 -9.88 21.21 -37.43
N ILE A 8 -8.62 21.62 -37.29
CA ILE A 8 -8.23 22.61 -36.28
C ILE A 8 -8.44 23.99 -36.89
N ASN A 9 -9.58 24.59 -36.61
CA ASN A 9 -9.85 25.99 -36.94
C ASN A 9 -9.14 26.91 -35.94
N GLY A 10 -8.45 27.95 -36.41
CA GLY A 10 -7.69 28.89 -35.56
C GLY A 10 -8.55 29.76 -34.64
N ASN A 11 -9.87 29.58 -34.66
CA ASN A 11 -10.82 30.18 -33.73
C ASN A 11 -11.86 29.12 -33.35
N GLY A 12 -11.82 28.64 -32.11
CA GLY A 12 -12.76 27.62 -31.64
C GLY A 12 -12.34 26.89 -30.36
N ASN A 13 -13.31 26.25 -29.72
CA ASN A 13 -13.11 25.35 -28.58
C ASN A 13 -12.80 23.94 -29.09
N PHE A 14 -11.69 23.37 -28.64
CA PHE A 14 -11.24 22.02 -28.95
C PHE A 14 -11.14 21.22 -27.67
N LYS A 15 -11.60 19.96 -27.74
CA LYS A 15 -11.35 19.01 -26.67
C LYS A 15 -10.06 18.26 -26.97
N LEU A 16 -8.99 18.60 -26.25
CA LEU A 16 -7.75 17.83 -26.29
C LEU A 16 -7.94 16.57 -25.46
N LEU A 17 -7.73 15.42 -26.09
CA LEU A 17 -7.71 14.12 -25.43
C LEU A 17 -6.26 13.74 -25.15
N TRP A 18 -5.99 13.25 -23.94
CA TRP A 18 -4.68 12.75 -23.58
C TRP A 18 -4.79 11.41 -22.88
N ALA A 19 -3.77 10.58 -23.06
CA ALA A 19 -3.61 9.31 -22.37
C ALA A 19 -2.13 8.96 -22.26
N TYR A 20 -1.75 8.24 -21.21
CA TYR A 20 -0.39 7.70 -21.06
C TYR A 20 -0.41 6.16 -20.98
N GLY A 21 0.56 5.53 -21.62
CA GLY A 21 0.77 4.08 -21.61
C GLY A 21 1.77 3.65 -20.54
N LEU A 22 1.75 2.36 -20.18
CA LEU A 22 2.72 1.78 -19.23
C LEU A 22 4.09 1.46 -19.87
N GLY A 23 4.30 1.82 -21.13
CA GLY A 23 5.53 1.55 -21.88
C GLY A 23 5.61 2.33 -23.19
N ASN A 24 6.66 2.08 -23.95
CA ASN A 24 6.98 2.79 -25.20
C ASN A 24 6.21 2.28 -26.43
N GLU A 25 5.23 1.38 -26.24
CA GLU A 25 4.39 0.85 -27.31
C GLU A 25 2.95 1.35 -27.15
N ILE A 26 2.30 1.71 -28.26
CA ILE A 26 0.88 2.10 -28.30
C ILE A 26 0.04 0.85 -27.98
N SER A 27 -0.27 0.70 -26.69
CA SER A 27 -1.03 -0.40 -26.09
C SER A 27 -2.14 0.15 -25.21
N PHE A 28 -2.87 -0.68 -24.45
CA PHE A 28 -4.00 -0.22 -23.63
C PHE A 28 -3.58 0.87 -22.61
N HIS A 29 -4.26 2.03 -22.63
CA HIS A 29 -3.93 3.18 -21.76
C HIS A 29 -4.74 3.16 -20.46
N PHE A 30 -4.07 3.39 -19.33
CA PHE A 30 -4.63 3.38 -17.97
C PHE A 30 -4.70 4.78 -17.34
N ASN A 31 -4.94 5.82 -18.13
CA ASN A 31 -5.57 7.04 -17.64
C ASN A 31 -5.87 7.92 -18.83
N ARG A 32 -7.12 8.36 -18.93
CA ARG A 32 -7.63 9.11 -20.08
C ARG A 32 -8.25 10.37 -19.54
N GLY A 33 -7.81 11.51 -20.06
CA GLY A 33 -8.38 12.80 -19.72
C GLY A 33 -8.79 13.56 -20.97
N SER A 34 -9.60 14.58 -20.74
CA SER A 34 -9.90 15.57 -21.75
C SER A 34 -9.86 16.96 -21.13
N THR A 35 -9.28 17.91 -21.84
CA THR A 35 -9.34 19.33 -21.47
C THR A 35 -9.89 20.15 -22.64
N ASP A 36 -10.71 21.14 -22.34
CA ASP A 36 -11.24 22.07 -23.34
C ASP A 36 -10.26 23.24 -23.49
N VAL A 37 -9.74 23.43 -24.69
CA VAL A 37 -8.80 24.50 -25.05
C VAL A 37 -9.48 25.41 -26.07
N ASN A 38 -9.44 26.71 -25.81
CA ASN A 38 -9.93 27.71 -26.75
C ASN A 38 -8.74 28.33 -27.49
N PHE A 39 -8.64 28.14 -28.80
CA PHE A 39 -7.63 28.85 -29.59
C PHE A 39 -8.14 30.25 -29.90
N ILE A 40 -7.39 31.25 -29.45
CA ILE A 40 -7.63 32.66 -29.75
C ILE A 40 -6.66 33.04 -30.88
N PRO A 41 -7.15 33.49 -32.04
CA PRO A 41 -6.26 33.93 -33.12
C PRO A 41 -5.45 35.13 -32.66
N CYS A 42 -4.14 35.13 -32.93
CA CYS A 42 -3.27 36.27 -32.67
C CYS A 42 -3.71 37.46 -33.52
N SER A 43 -4.52 38.35 -32.97
CA SER A 43 -4.91 39.60 -33.62
C SER A 43 -3.75 40.61 -33.52
N GLY A 44 -2.95 40.73 -34.57
CA GLY A 44 -2.29 42.01 -34.87
C GLY A 44 -0.76 42.13 -34.75
N SER A 45 0.01 41.06 -34.62
CA SER A 45 1.45 41.16 -34.88
C SER A 45 1.73 40.78 -36.33
N SER A 46 1.94 41.80 -37.17
CA SER A 46 2.60 41.64 -38.46
C SER A 46 3.89 40.86 -38.23
N VAL A 47 3.95 39.63 -38.74
CA VAL A 47 5.20 38.86 -38.80
C VAL A 47 6.19 39.70 -39.59
N GLY A 48 7.12 40.34 -38.89
CA GLY A 48 8.20 41.09 -39.51
C GLY A 48 8.99 40.11 -40.38
N THR A 49 8.98 40.34 -41.69
CA THR A 49 9.84 39.66 -42.65
C THR A 49 11.28 39.74 -42.15
N LEU A 50 11.87 38.60 -41.81
CA LEU A 50 13.30 38.53 -41.45
C LEU A 50 14.11 38.97 -42.68
N ALA A 51 14.67 40.18 -42.62
CA ALA A 51 15.61 40.67 -43.62
C ALA A 51 16.96 39.92 -43.48
N PRO A 52 17.68 39.66 -44.59
CA PRO A 52 18.97 38.98 -44.57
C PRO A 52 20.03 39.80 -43.81
N ILE A 53 20.78 39.12 -42.95
CA ILE A 53 21.84 39.70 -42.12
C ILE A 53 23.06 40.01 -43.01
N THR A 54 23.30 41.29 -43.29
CA THR A 54 24.62 41.79 -43.72
C THR A 54 25.39 42.35 -42.51
N PRO A 55 26.70 42.10 -42.39
CA PRO A 55 27.49 42.62 -41.28
C PRO A 55 27.73 44.13 -41.46
N PRO A 56 27.55 44.97 -40.43
CA PRO A 56 27.85 46.40 -40.52
C PRO A 56 29.34 46.68 -40.24
N PRO A 57 29.91 47.73 -40.86
CA PRO A 57 31.29 48.12 -40.64
C PRO A 57 31.47 48.86 -39.31
N SER A 58 32.64 48.63 -38.72
CA SER A 58 33.21 49.32 -37.58
C SER A 58 33.31 50.84 -37.82
N LEU A 59 32.57 51.63 -37.03
CA LEU A 59 32.89 53.02 -36.73
C LEU A 59 32.41 53.35 -35.32
N ALA A 60 33.37 53.72 -34.46
CA ALA A 60 33.15 54.30 -33.15
C ALA A 60 32.49 55.68 -33.27
N PRO A 61 31.67 56.06 -32.27
CA PRO A 61 31.97 57.29 -31.56
C PRO A 61 31.87 57.14 -30.03
N SER A 62 32.81 57.81 -29.39
CA SER A 62 32.84 58.13 -27.96
C SER A 62 31.67 59.04 -27.61
N ILE A 63 30.71 58.56 -26.81
CA ILE A 63 29.86 59.41 -25.97
C ILE A 63 29.88 58.84 -24.55
N SER A 64 30.47 59.64 -23.68
CA SER A 64 30.47 59.51 -22.23
C SER A 64 29.13 59.98 -21.71
N ASP A 65 28.27 59.06 -21.30
CA ASP A 65 27.21 59.32 -20.32
C ASP A 65 27.14 58.13 -19.37
N ALA A 66 27.54 58.35 -18.12
CA ALA A 66 27.45 57.37 -17.06
C ALA A 66 25.97 57.11 -16.75
N PRO A 67 25.45 55.88 -16.90
CA PRO A 67 24.10 55.59 -16.46
C PRO A 67 24.09 55.70 -14.94
N THR A 68 23.29 56.64 -14.42
CA THR A 68 22.93 56.66 -13.01
C THR A 68 22.31 55.31 -12.69
N SER A 69 23.04 54.49 -11.94
CA SER A 69 22.57 53.24 -11.38
C SER A 69 21.38 53.54 -10.47
N ILE A 70 20.17 53.47 -11.02
CA ILE A 70 18.95 53.45 -10.22
C ILE A 70 18.98 52.11 -9.49
N GLU A 71 19.30 52.13 -8.20
CA GLU A 71 19.13 50.96 -7.33
C GLU A 71 17.69 50.46 -7.53
N PRO A 72 17.50 49.21 -8.00
CA PRO A 72 16.16 48.68 -8.20
C PRO A 72 15.44 48.74 -6.85
N THR A 73 14.35 49.50 -6.80
CA THR A 73 13.50 49.54 -5.61
C THR A 73 13.12 48.11 -5.29
N PRO A 74 13.36 47.62 -4.07
CA PRO A 74 13.07 46.23 -3.72
C PRO A 74 11.61 45.95 -4.04
N ALA A 75 11.38 44.95 -4.89
CA ALA A 75 10.04 44.58 -5.31
C ALA A 75 9.22 44.21 -4.07
N PHE A 76 8.09 44.88 -3.88
CA PHE A 76 7.16 44.56 -2.80
C PHE A 76 6.65 43.13 -2.99
N VAL A 77 6.87 42.28 -2.00
CA VAL A 77 6.46 40.88 -2.04
C VAL A 77 5.09 40.76 -1.40
N ASP A 78 4.09 40.40 -2.19
CA ASP A 78 2.76 40.10 -1.67
C ASP A 78 2.69 38.65 -1.19
N CYS A 79 2.89 38.45 0.12
CA CYS A 79 2.72 37.15 0.77
C CYS A 79 1.28 36.85 1.20
N THR A 80 0.31 37.70 0.80
CA THR A 80 -1.12 37.42 1.03
C THR A 80 -1.70 36.44 0.02
N GLN A 81 -1.02 36.24 -1.11
CA GLN A 81 -1.41 35.29 -2.15
C GLN A 81 -0.64 33.98 -2.03
N PHE A 82 -1.23 32.89 -2.54
CA PHE A 82 -0.52 31.63 -2.70
C PHE A 82 0.63 31.81 -3.68
N GLN A 83 1.81 31.34 -3.29
CA GLN A 83 3.01 31.44 -4.12
C GLN A 83 3.36 30.09 -4.72
N SER A 84 3.16 29.00 -3.97
CA SER A 84 3.49 27.66 -4.41
C SER A 84 2.23 26.86 -4.72
N SER A 85 2.32 25.96 -5.69
CA SER A 85 1.28 24.96 -5.99
C SER A 85 1.93 23.61 -6.23
N VAL A 86 1.27 22.57 -5.76
CA VAL A 86 1.73 21.19 -5.82
C VAL A 86 0.56 20.30 -6.17
N ASP A 87 0.67 19.55 -7.27
CA ASP A 87 -0.24 18.46 -7.59
C ASP A 87 0.16 17.22 -6.76
N ILE A 88 -0.68 16.84 -5.82
CA ILE A 88 -0.44 15.75 -4.87
C ILE A 88 -0.92 14.41 -5.45
N ASP A 89 -2.05 14.45 -6.16
CA ASP A 89 -2.73 13.33 -6.81
C ASP A 89 -3.42 13.87 -8.07
N GLU A 90 -3.87 12.99 -8.97
CA GLU A 90 -4.58 13.40 -10.20
C GLU A 90 -5.84 14.24 -9.95
N ARG A 91 -6.36 14.20 -8.72
CA ARG A 91 -7.56 14.94 -8.31
C ARG A 91 -7.31 15.87 -7.13
N LEU A 92 -6.10 15.95 -6.59
CA LEU A 92 -5.82 16.70 -5.36
C LEU A 92 -4.59 17.58 -5.55
N SER A 93 -4.75 18.88 -5.30
CA SER A 93 -3.63 19.83 -5.26
C SER A 93 -3.60 20.62 -3.96
N LEU A 94 -2.44 21.16 -3.64
CA LEU A 94 -2.20 22.08 -2.53
C LEU A 94 -1.55 23.35 -3.07
N ASP A 95 -2.26 24.46 -2.94
CA ASP A 95 -1.68 25.79 -3.07
C ASP A 95 -1.28 26.28 -1.68
N TYR A 96 -0.11 26.91 -1.53
CA TYR A 96 0.34 27.35 -0.22
C TYR A 96 1.28 28.57 -0.27
N VAL A 97 1.38 29.22 0.88
CA VAL A 97 2.38 30.25 1.19
C VAL A 97 2.85 30.08 2.62
N VAL A 98 4.14 30.33 2.84
CA VAL A 98 4.79 30.28 4.16
C VAL A 98 5.16 31.69 4.57
N ASN A 99 4.54 32.17 5.64
CA ASN A 99 4.83 33.46 6.25
C ASN A 99 5.65 33.23 7.52
N VAL A 100 6.66 34.07 7.75
CA VAL A 100 7.42 34.10 9.00
C VAL A 100 7.33 35.53 9.52
N ASP A 101 6.83 35.71 10.74
CA ASP A 101 6.74 37.03 11.34
C ASP A 101 8.08 37.50 11.93
N ASP A 102 8.12 38.74 12.42
CA ASP A 102 9.32 39.36 12.99
C ASP A 102 9.85 38.64 14.23
N ASN A 103 9.01 37.85 14.92
CA ASN A 103 9.40 37.04 16.07
C ASN A 103 9.97 35.69 15.66
N GLY A 104 9.95 35.37 14.36
CA GLY A 104 10.35 34.08 13.81
C GLY A 104 9.25 33.02 13.86
N ASP A 105 8.01 33.39 14.21
CA ASP A 105 6.89 32.45 14.20
C ASP A 105 6.43 32.21 12.76
N GLY A 106 6.47 30.94 12.36
CA GLY A 106 6.07 30.49 11.03
C GLY A 106 4.58 30.14 10.93
N TYR A 107 3.97 30.49 9.81
CA TYR A 107 2.59 30.18 9.46
C TYR A 107 2.53 29.56 8.05
N LEU A 108 1.85 28.41 7.95
CA LEU A 108 1.48 27.81 6.67
C LEU A 108 0.04 28.20 6.35
N THR A 109 -0.16 29.00 5.30
CA THR A 109 -1.49 29.20 4.71
C THR A 109 -1.62 28.28 3.51
N GLY A 110 -2.61 27.39 3.55
CA GLY A 110 -2.81 26.36 2.53
C GLY A 110 -4.24 26.34 2.01
N ARG A 111 -4.38 26.01 0.73
CA ARG A 111 -5.63 25.71 0.04
C ARG A 111 -5.51 24.35 -0.62
N VAL A 112 -6.28 23.39 -0.11
CA VAL A 112 -6.35 22.04 -0.66
C VAL A 112 -7.57 21.94 -1.57
N ILE A 113 -7.34 21.56 -2.82
CA ILE A 113 -8.38 21.51 -3.86
C ILE A 113 -8.56 20.06 -4.30
N LEU A 114 -9.75 19.52 -4.08
CA LEU A 114 -10.16 18.21 -4.57
C LEU A 114 -11.09 18.37 -5.78
N ILE A 115 -10.75 17.74 -6.92
CA ILE A 115 -11.66 17.54 -8.05
C ILE A 115 -12.66 16.44 -7.66
N GLY A 116 -13.82 16.85 -7.17
CA GLY A 116 -14.93 16.00 -6.75
C GLY A 116 -15.58 16.44 -5.45
N GLN A 117 -16.55 15.63 -5.00
CA GLN A 117 -17.32 15.87 -3.78
C GLN A 117 -17.00 14.83 -2.72
N ALA A 118 -16.14 15.19 -1.77
CA ALA A 118 -15.89 14.37 -0.59
C ALA A 118 -15.33 15.23 0.55
N TRP A 119 -15.26 14.66 1.75
CA TRP A 119 -14.35 15.17 2.77
C TRP A 119 -12.90 15.02 2.29
N LEU A 120 -12.03 15.93 2.70
CA LEU A 120 -10.60 15.87 2.42
C LEU A 120 -9.76 16.23 3.65
N SER A 121 -8.51 15.80 3.68
CA SER A 121 -7.57 16.12 4.74
C SER A 121 -6.16 16.31 4.23
N ILE A 122 -5.43 17.19 4.91
CA ILE A 122 -3.98 17.25 4.87
C ILE A 122 -3.45 17.03 6.29
N GLY A 123 -2.43 16.21 6.43
CA GLY A 123 -1.85 15.87 7.72
C GLY A 123 -0.33 15.96 7.73
N VAL A 124 0.23 15.91 8.94
CA VAL A 124 1.65 15.96 9.21
C VAL A 124 1.99 14.73 10.04
N ALA A 125 3.02 14.02 9.61
CA ALA A 125 3.55 12.85 10.31
C ALA A 125 5.01 13.08 10.70
N PRO A 126 5.54 12.33 11.69
CA PRO A 126 6.97 12.35 11.97
C PRO A 126 7.79 12.14 10.69
N PHE A 127 8.93 12.82 10.59
CA PHE A 127 9.76 12.74 9.39
C PHE A 127 10.16 11.28 9.08
N GLY A 128 10.03 10.86 7.81
CA GLY A 128 10.24 9.49 7.35
C GLY A 128 9.09 8.50 7.63
N SER A 129 7.98 8.94 8.23
CA SER A 129 6.80 8.10 8.49
C SER A 129 5.73 8.24 7.40
N VAL A 130 5.52 7.23 6.57
CA VAL A 130 4.39 7.21 5.61
C VAL A 130 3.07 6.73 6.25
N THR A 131 3.00 6.67 7.58
CA THR A 131 1.82 6.17 8.30
C THR A 131 1.09 7.29 9.02
N MET A 132 -0.24 7.22 8.95
CA MET A 132 -1.20 8.05 9.70
C MET A 132 -0.94 8.14 11.21
N VAL A 133 -0.33 7.11 11.81
CA VAL A 133 -0.15 7.03 13.27
C VAL A 133 1.34 6.95 13.61
N PRO A 134 1.83 7.77 14.56
CA PRO A 134 1.17 8.96 15.09
C PRO A 134 1.14 10.08 14.03
N GLY A 135 0.15 10.95 14.07
CA GLY A 135 0.09 12.12 13.19
C GLY A 135 -1.02 13.09 13.58
N ASP A 136 -0.96 14.26 12.96
CA ASP A 136 -1.97 15.32 13.09
C ASP A 136 -2.58 15.60 11.72
N ALA A 137 -3.86 15.94 11.66
CA ALA A 137 -4.53 16.23 10.41
C ALA A 137 -5.47 17.43 10.52
N ILE A 138 -5.56 18.19 9.44
CA ILE A 138 -6.61 19.17 9.19
C ILE A 138 -7.62 18.48 8.29
N ILE A 139 -8.85 18.32 8.75
CA ILE A 139 -9.91 17.62 8.03
C ILE A 139 -11.07 18.58 7.78
N GLY A 140 -11.48 18.69 6.52
CA GLY A 140 -12.68 19.39 6.08
C GLY A 140 -13.77 18.40 5.69
N ILE A 141 -14.95 18.50 6.31
CA ILE A 141 -16.09 17.60 6.10
C ILE A 141 -17.30 18.40 5.61
N PRO A 142 -17.56 18.48 4.29
CA PRO A 142 -18.64 19.33 3.76
C PRO A 142 -20.01 18.94 4.32
N GLY A 143 -20.83 19.93 4.69
CA GLY A 143 -22.17 19.71 5.26
C GLY A 143 -22.18 19.21 6.72
N SER A 144 -21.02 18.97 7.33
CA SER A 144 -20.92 18.63 8.75
C SER A 144 -21.23 19.82 9.66
N GLN A 145 -21.89 19.54 10.79
CA GLN A 145 -22.17 20.51 11.85
C GLN A 145 -21.09 20.49 12.96
N VAL A 146 -19.91 19.95 12.66
CA VAL A 146 -18.77 20.00 13.60
C VAL A 146 -18.35 21.45 13.77
N GLU A 147 -18.21 21.87 15.03
CA GLU A 147 -17.93 23.26 15.43
C GLU A 147 -16.70 23.86 14.72
N HIS A 148 -15.63 23.07 14.60
CA HIS A 148 -14.41 23.44 13.86
C HIS A 148 -14.34 22.66 12.56
N ASN A 149 -14.70 23.31 11.45
CA ASN A 149 -14.71 22.69 10.14
C ASN A 149 -14.29 23.70 9.04
N PRO A 150 -13.07 23.59 8.51
CA PRO A 150 -12.03 22.59 8.80
C PRO A 150 -11.54 22.62 10.25
N GLY A 151 -11.18 21.45 10.79
CA GLY A 151 -10.71 21.31 12.17
C GLY A 151 -9.43 20.49 12.28
N LYS A 152 -8.71 20.64 13.39
CA LYS A 152 -7.54 19.80 13.72
C LYS A 152 -7.95 18.51 14.41
N TYR A 153 -7.36 17.41 13.98
CA TYR A 153 -7.60 16.06 14.46
C TYR A 153 -6.28 15.41 14.87
N VAL A 154 -6.32 14.66 15.97
CA VAL A 154 -5.25 13.72 16.32
C VAL A 154 -5.55 12.37 15.68
N MET A 155 -4.51 11.72 15.16
CA MET A 155 -4.59 10.39 14.54
C MET A 155 -3.87 9.36 15.42
N ASP A 156 -4.55 8.91 16.47
CA ASP A 156 -4.01 7.93 17.45
C ASP A 156 -4.15 6.47 16.99
N GLY A 157 -4.86 6.25 15.88
CA GLY A 157 -5.17 4.92 15.39
C GLY A 157 -5.84 4.95 14.03
N ARG A 158 -6.14 3.75 13.50
CA ARG A 158 -6.70 3.58 12.14
C ARG A 158 -8.23 3.47 12.14
N SER A 159 -8.83 3.32 13.31
CA SER A 159 -10.29 3.31 13.46
C SER A 159 -10.80 4.75 13.50
N LEU A 160 -12.02 4.97 13.01
CA LEU A 160 -12.65 6.30 13.05
C LEU A 160 -12.71 6.87 14.48
N SER A 161 -12.95 6.04 15.49
CA SER A 161 -12.95 6.44 16.90
C SER A 161 -11.59 6.94 17.42
N GLN A 162 -10.50 6.65 16.71
CA GLN A 162 -9.15 7.11 17.03
C GLN A 162 -8.69 8.28 16.17
N VAL A 163 -9.57 8.79 15.30
CA VAL A 163 -9.41 10.08 14.60
C VAL A 163 -10.30 11.08 15.32
N ARG A 164 -9.71 11.84 16.24
CA ARG A 164 -10.47 12.65 17.19
C ARG A 164 -10.20 14.12 16.95
N LEU A 165 -11.27 14.91 16.87
CA LEU A 165 -11.15 16.37 16.87
C LEU A 165 -10.40 16.79 18.14
N ARG A 166 -9.40 17.67 17.99
CA ARG A 166 -8.67 18.26 19.12
C ARG A 166 -9.62 19.13 19.94
N SER A 167 -9.33 19.31 21.24
CA SER A 167 -10.10 20.20 22.12
C SER A 167 -10.08 21.64 21.63
N ASP A 168 -11.07 22.46 22.00
CA ASP A 168 -11.19 23.84 21.53
C ASP A 168 -9.94 24.69 21.80
N SER A 169 -9.30 24.49 22.95
CA SER A 169 -8.04 25.18 23.30
C SER A 169 -6.88 24.85 22.36
N MET A 170 -6.98 23.76 21.61
CA MET A 170 -6.02 23.33 20.61
C MET A 170 -6.51 23.64 19.19
N GLN A 171 -7.74 24.12 18.97
CA GLN A 171 -8.26 24.51 17.65
C GLN A 171 -7.79 25.93 17.30
N THR A 172 -6.54 26.03 16.88
CA THR A 172 -5.82 27.28 16.62
C THR A 172 -5.72 27.66 15.13
N LEU A 173 -6.42 26.93 14.25
CA LEU A 173 -6.45 27.28 12.83
C LEU A 173 -7.10 28.66 12.68
N ALA A 174 -6.53 29.48 11.80
CA ALA A 174 -7.09 30.78 11.42
C ALA A 174 -7.47 30.77 9.94
N ASN A 175 -8.25 31.77 9.51
CA ASN A 175 -8.67 31.95 8.11
C ASN A 175 -9.23 30.66 7.48
N ILE A 176 -10.04 29.94 8.25
CA ILE A 176 -10.55 28.64 7.83
C ILE A 176 -11.74 28.81 6.90
N SER A 177 -11.76 28.05 5.81
CA SER A 177 -12.92 27.98 4.92
C SER A 177 -13.07 26.57 4.36
N LEU A 178 -14.32 26.14 4.16
CA LEU A 178 -14.62 24.89 3.46
C LEU A 178 -15.79 25.12 2.52
N PHE A 179 -15.52 24.94 1.24
CA PHE A 179 -16.49 25.14 0.18
C PHE A 179 -16.59 23.88 -0.68
N GLN A 180 -17.82 23.49 -1.04
CA GLN A 180 -18.05 22.40 -1.97
C GLN A 180 -19.11 22.80 -3.00
N ASN A 181 -18.81 22.58 -4.27
CA ASN A 181 -19.77 22.73 -5.37
C ASN A 181 -19.94 21.39 -6.12
N SER A 182 -20.52 21.41 -7.31
CA SER A 182 -20.76 20.20 -8.11
C SER A 182 -19.50 19.50 -8.62
N THR A 183 -18.37 20.21 -8.69
CA THR A 183 -17.13 19.71 -9.30
C THR A 183 -15.94 19.68 -8.35
N HIS A 184 -15.96 20.44 -7.26
CA HIS A 184 -14.82 20.62 -6.37
C HIS A 184 -15.21 20.68 -4.90
N THR A 185 -14.26 20.26 -4.06
CA THR A 185 -14.21 20.58 -2.65
C THR A 185 -12.92 21.34 -2.37
N VAL A 186 -13.02 22.50 -1.75
CA VAL A 186 -11.91 23.41 -1.48
C VAL A 186 -11.85 23.67 0.02
N MET A 187 -10.68 23.42 0.61
CA MET A 187 -10.41 23.62 2.03
C MET A 187 -9.28 24.63 2.19
N GLU A 188 -9.50 25.72 2.91
CA GLU A 188 -8.48 26.72 3.21
C GLU A 188 -8.25 26.81 4.73
N PHE A 189 -7.00 27.06 5.10
CA PHE A 189 -6.59 27.24 6.49
C PHE A 189 -5.27 28.00 6.60
N THR A 190 -5.06 28.62 7.76
CA THR A 190 -3.74 29.06 8.24
C THR A 190 -3.40 28.28 9.51
N LYS A 191 -2.27 27.58 9.50
CA LYS A 191 -1.75 26.79 10.63
C LYS A 191 -0.41 27.34 11.12
N LYS A 192 -0.25 27.44 12.43
CA LYS A 192 1.06 27.71 13.06
C LYS A 192 2.00 26.53 12.84
N MET A 193 3.24 26.84 12.51
CA MET A 193 4.24 25.81 12.20
C MET A 193 4.75 25.08 13.44
N LEU A 194 4.79 25.75 14.59
CA LEU A 194 5.14 25.14 15.86
C LEU A 194 3.97 25.28 16.83
N GLU A 195 3.44 24.15 17.29
CA GLU A 195 2.35 24.09 18.25
C GLU A 195 2.62 23.02 19.31
N ALA A 196 2.16 23.28 20.54
CA ALA A 196 2.35 22.33 21.63
C ALA A 196 1.56 21.03 21.36
N ASN A 197 2.24 19.88 21.50
CA ASN A 197 1.66 18.54 21.36
C ASN A 197 1.19 18.17 19.94
N GLU A 198 1.79 18.78 18.92
CA GLU A 198 1.58 18.47 17.50
C GLU A 198 2.91 18.25 16.78
N GLN A 199 2.86 17.62 15.61
CA GLN A 199 4.05 17.53 14.75
C GLN A 199 4.43 18.93 14.22
N PRO A 200 5.69 19.39 14.44
CA PRO A 200 6.13 20.68 13.93
C PRO A 200 6.30 20.65 12.41
N LEU A 201 6.06 21.80 11.79
CA LEU A 201 6.45 22.09 10.42
C LEU A 201 7.73 22.92 10.45
N ASN A 202 8.79 22.43 9.81
CA ASN A 202 10.08 23.10 9.78
C ASN A 202 10.20 23.94 8.50
N VAL A 203 10.39 25.25 8.66
CA VAL A 203 10.64 26.18 7.55
C VAL A 203 11.98 25.85 6.91
N ASP A 204 12.06 25.96 5.57
CA ASP A 204 13.26 25.69 4.76
C ASP A 204 13.80 24.25 4.87
N GLU A 205 13.04 23.35 5.48
CA GLU A 205 13.35 21.94 5.64
C GLU A 205 12.28 21.05 4.99
N LYS A 206 12.63 19.77 4.83
CA LYS A 206 11.72 18.76 4.30
C LYS A 206 10.72 18.34 5.39
N ASN A 207 9.44 18.48 5.08
CA ASN A 207 8.33 18.10 5.94
C ASN A 207 7.59 16.91 5.34
N ASN A 208 7.10 16.02 6.20
CA ASN A 208 6.43 14.81 5.77
C ASN A 208 4.91 14.98 5.91
N PHE A 209 4.24 15.16 4.79
CA PHE A 209 2.81 15.37 4.71
C PHE A 209 2.07 14.07 4.41
N LEU A 210 0.86 13.98 4.94
CA LEU A 210 -0.13 12.97 4.60
C LEU A 210 -1.29 13.66 3.90
N TRP A 211 -1.99 12.94 3.05
CA TRP A 211 -3.23 13.43 2.46
C TRP A 211 -4.23 12.29 2.34
N ALA A 212 -5.51 12.65 2.35
CA ALA A 212 -6.57 11.71 2.04
C ALA A 212 -7.84 12.44 1.63
N TYR A 213 -8.72 11.75 0.93
CA TYR A 213 -10.10 12.16 0.72
C TYR A 213 -11.04 10.96 0.74
N GLY A 214 -12.30 11.22 1.06
CA GLY A 214 -13.34 10.21 1.23
C GLY A 214 -14.04 9.76 -0.05
N PHE A 215 -14.98 8.83 0.11
CA PHE A 215 -15.97 8.46 -0.91
C PHE A 215 -17.14 9.45 -1.01
N GLY A 216 -17.25 10.38 -0.07
CA GLY A 216 -18.32 11.35 0.04
C GLY A 216 -18.12 12.26 1.25
N ASN A 217 -19.19 12.90 1.71
CA ASN A 217 -19.13 13.92 2.76
C ASN A 217 -19.24 13.37 4.20
N THR A 218 -19.10 12.06 4.37
CA THR A 218 -19.08 11.41 5.69
C THR A 218 -17.67 10.96 6.01
N LEU A 219 -17.10 11.46 7.11
CA LEU A 219 -15.78 11.04 7.57
C LEU A 219 -15.79 9.53 7.85
N ALA A 220 -14.99 8.80 7.09
CA ALA A 220 -14.98 7.34 7.06
C ALA A 220 -13.66 6.87 6.44
N THR A 221 -13.62 5.64 5.92
CA THR A 221 -12.47 5.14 5.17
C THR A 221 -12.18 6.02 3.94
N HIS A 222 -10.89 6.23 3.68
CA HIS A 222 -10.37 6.98 2.54
C HIS A 222 -10.73 6.32 1.21
N SER A 223 -11.18 7.11 0.22
CA SER A 223 -11.21 6.69 -1.18
C SER A 223 -9.81 6.67 -1.76
N GLN A 224 -9.02 7.71 -1.49
CA GLN A 224 -7.60 7.76 -1.80
C GLN A 224 -6.83 8.43 -0.66
N ARG A 225 -5.56 8.09 -0.57
CA ARG A 225 -4.63 8.62 0.43
C ARG A 225 -3.20 8.48 -0.06
N GLY A 226 -2.32 9.27 0.51
CA GLY A 226 -0.91 9.16 0.27
C GLY A 226 -0.08 9.95 1.25
N ALA A 227 1.20 10.06 0.94
CA ALA A 227 2.17 10.83 1.68
C ALA A 227 3.12 11.48 0.67
N PHE A 228 3.66 12.63 1.01
CA PHE A 228 4.68 13.30 0.21
C PHE A 228 5.59 14.10 1.12
N VAL A 229 6.84 14.26 0.69
CA VAL A 229 7.76 15.19 1.32
C VAL A 229 7.72 16.50 0.55
N LEU A 230 7.58 17.58 1.30
CA LEU A 230 7.57 18.93 0.76
C LEU A 230 8.53 19.80 1.54
N ARG A 231 9.40 20.51 0.83
CA ARG A 231 10.19 21.58 1.42
C ARG A 231 9.36 22.86 1.49
N LEU A 232 9.20 23.40 2.70
CA LEU A 232 8.43 24.62 2.93
C LEU A 232 9.32 25.86 2.82
N ASN A 233 9.47 26.38 1.61
CA ASN A 233 10.23 27.60 1.35
C ASN A 233 9.46 28.84 1.85
N ARG A 234 10.16 29.79 2.46
CA ARG A 234 9.59 31.10 2.85
C ARG A 234 9.10 31.87 1.63
N CYS A 235 8.11 32.73 1.86
CA CYS A 235 7.75 33.77 0.91
C CYS A 235 8.97 34.69 0.65
N THR A 236 9.37 34.86 -0.61
CA THR A 236 10.47 35.74 -1.03
C THR A 236 10.12 36.54 -2.28
N SER A 237 10.86 37.63 -2.53
CA SER A 237 10.68 38.51 -3.71
C SER A 237 11.01 37.86 -5.04
N ASP A 238 11.85 36.83 -5.01
CA ASP A 238 12.49 36.29 -6.21
C ASP A 238 11.57 35.31 -6.96
N GLY A 239 10.31 35.21 -6.53
CA GLY A 239 9.38 34.22 -7.02
C GLY A 239 9.75 32.82 -6.53
N VAL A 240 8.81 31.91 -6.76
CA VAL A 240 8.80 30.54 -6.23
C VAL A 240 10.10 29.82 -6.59
N ALA A 241 10.99 29.61 -5.62
CA ALA A 241 11.93 28.50 -5.70
C ALA A 241 11.07 27.25 -5.78
N GLY A 242 11.05 26.59 -6.95
CA GLY A 242 10.16 25.49 -7.27
C GLY A 242 10.05 24.50 -6.11
N ALA A 243 8.82 24.11 -5.78
CA ALA A 243 8.57 23.18 -4.69
C ALA A 243 9.36 21.89 -4.92
N ASP A 244 10.28 21.56 -4.00
CA ASP A 244 10.96 20.26 -3.97
C ASP A 244 9.96 19.23 -3.43
N LEU A 245 9.08 18.77 -4.34
CA LEU A 245 8.08 17.75 -4.07
C LEU A 245 8.68 16.37 -4.34
N GLU A 246 8.76 15.57 -3.30
CA GLU A 246 9.07 14.15 -3.41
C GLU A 246 7.84 13.35 -2.97
N VAL A 247 7.02 12.92 -3.93
CA VAL A 247 5.86 12.07 -3.64
C VAL A 247 6.35 10.76 -3.04
N LEU A 248 5.92 10.44 -1.82
CA LEU A 248 6.32 9.21 -1.16
C LEU A 248 5.36 8.11 -1.57
N ASP A 249 5.90 7.00 -2.08
CA ASP A 249 5.09 5.83 -2.33
C ASP A 249 4.56 5.25 -1.00
N THR A 250 3.27 5.42 -0.76
CA THR A 250 2.59 4.82 0.40
C THR A 250 2.30 3.32 0.23
N GLY A 251 2.86 2.72 -0.83
CA GLY A 251 2.74 1.31 -1.16
C GLY A 251 1.58 1.01 -2.11
N SER A 252 0.89 2.04 -2.65
CA SER A 252 -0.08 1.89 -3.73
C SER A 252 0.61 1.46 -5.03
N THR A 253 1.82 1.97 -5.28
CA THR A 253 2.59 1.72 -6.51
C THR A 253 2.93 0.25 -6.70
N TYR A 254 3.08 -0.50 -5.60
CA TYR A 254 3.47 -1.92 -5.63
C TYR A 254 2.30 -2.88 -5.40
N GLN A 255 1.06 -2.49 -5.73
CA GLN A 255 -0.11 -3.35 -5.55
C GLN A 255 0.09 -4.75 -6.15
N SER A 256 0.64 -4.86 -7.36
CA SER A 256 0.93 -6.15 -8.02
C SER A 256 1.87 -7.04 -7.21
N SER A 257 2.88 -6.46 -6.55
CA SER A 257 3.84 -7.20 -5.73
C SER A 257 3.19 -7.67 -4.42
N TRP A 258 2.35 -6.83 -3.81
CA TRP A 258 1.55 -7.23 -2.64
C TRP A 258 0.51 -8.31 -2.98
N THR A 259 -0.09 -8.24 -4.18
CA THR A 259 -0.96 -9.30 -4.70
C THR A 259 -0.19 -10.60 -4.85
N ALA A 260 1.00 -10.58 -5.46
CA ALA A 260 1.84 -11.76 -5.63
C ALA A 260 2.22 -12.39 -4.27
N HIS A 261 2.67 -11.57 -3.31
CA HIS A 261 2.93 -12.01 -1.93
C HIS A 261 1.72 -12.75 -1.34
N GLY A 262 0.52 -12.15 -1.41
CA GLY A 262 -0.71 -12.71 -0.88
C GLY A 262 -1.14 -14.00 -1.59
N VAL A 263 -1.04 -14.06 -2.92
CA VAL A 263 -1.39 -15.24 -3.72
C VAL A 263 -0.50 -16.43 -3.37
N PHE A 264 0.83 -16.25 -3.34
CA PHE A 264 1.75 -17.33 -2.98
C PHE A 264 1.50 -17.85 -1.56
N ALA A 265 1.29 -16.97 -0.57
CA ALA A 265 0.97 -17.38 0.80
C ALA A 265 -0.37 -18.12 0.89
N THR A 266 -1.41 -17.61 0.22
CA THR A 266 -2.76 -18.17 0.26
C THR A 266 -2.80 -19.56 -0.37
N LEU A 267 -2.13 -19.75 -1.52
CA LEU A 267 -2.06 -21.07 -2.16
C LEU A 267 -1.23 -22.06 -1.34
N ALA A 268 -0.07 -21.63 -0.82
CA ALA A 268 0.80 -22.47 -0.01
C ALA A 268 0.06 -23.03 1.22
N TRP A 269 -0.58 -22.16 2.00
CA TRP A 269 -1.17 -22.52 3.28
C TRP A 269 -2.65 -22.87 3.22
N GLY A 270 -3.36 -22.41 2.19
CA GLY A 270 -4.79 -22.68 2.00
C GLY A 270 -5.08 -23.95 1.21
N VAL A 271 -4.18 -24.36 0.31
CA VAL A 271 -4.42 -25.50 -0.60
C VAL A 271 -3.31 -26.54 -0.50
N VAL A 272 -2.06 -26.15 -0.75
CA VAL A 272 -0.95 -27.11 -0.90
C VAL A 272 -0.63 -27.79 0.45
N SER A 273 -0.56 -27.03 1.55
CA SER A 273 -0.27 -27.57 2.88
C SER A 273 -1.36 -28.53 3.39
N PRO A 274 -2.67 -28.17 3.38
CA PRO A 274 -3.73 -29.13 3.71
C PRO A 274 -3.72 -30.38 2.83
N THR A 275 -3.44 -30.24 1.52
CA THR A 275 -3.32 -31.38 0.61
C THR A 275 -2.13 -32.29 0.98
N ALA A 276 -0.99 -31.70 1.38
CA ALA A 276 0.17 -32.45 1.85
C ALA A 276 -0.16 -33.25 3.13
N ILE A 277 -0.89 -32.64 4.07
CA ILE A 277 -1.38 -33.31 5.28
C ILE A 277 -2.36 -34.43 4.92
N GLY A 278 -3.31 -34.15 4.02
CA GLY A 278 -4.27 -35.10 3.49
C GLY A 278 -3.60 -36.33 2.87
N ALA A 279 -2.52 -36.15 2.08
CA ALA A 279 -1.77 -37.26 1.50
C ALA A 279 -1.19 -38.22 2.55
N SER A 280 -0.83 -37.70 3.73
CA SER A 280 -0.33 -38.52 4.86
C SER A 280 -1.48 -39.20 5.63
N MET A 281 -2.56 -38.47 5.88
CA MET A 281 -3.74 -38.98 6.62
C MET A 281 -4.51 -40.03 5.81
N LEU A 282 -4.68 -39.81 4.51
CA LEU A 282 -5.46 -40.63 3.58
C LEU A 282 -4.59 -41.62 2.81
N ARG A 283 -3.45 -42.03 3.38
CA ARG A 283 -2.50 -42.94 2.72
C ARG A 283 -3.12 -44.28 2.28
N GLY A 284 -4.23 -44.71 2.88
CA GLY A 284 -4.99 -45.92 2.50
C GLY A 284 -5.78 -45.81 1.20
N TYR A 285 -5.97 -44.60 0.66
CA TYR A 285 -6.56 -44.35 -0.66
C TYR A 285 -5.51 -44.26 -1.78
N LEU A 286 -4.22 -44.19 -1.42
CA LEU A 286 -3.13 -44.14 -2.39
C LEU A 286 -2.60 -45.57 -2.66
N PRO A 287 -2.07 -45.83 -3.87
CA PRO A 287 -1.43 -47.09 -4.18
C PRO A 287 -0.41 -47.51 -3.12
N PRO A 288 -0.31 -48.81 -2.81
CA PRO A 288 0.63 -49.31 -1.82
C PRO A 288 2.06 -48.89 -2.15
N GLY A 289 2.83 -48.58 -1.10
CA GLY A 289 4.23 -48.20 -1.22
C GLY A 289 4.52 -46.79 -0.69
N LYS A 290 5.48 -46.11 -1.32
CA LYS A 290 6.03 -44.83 -0.84
C LYS A 290 5.37 -43.60 -1.46
N LEU A 291 4.28 -43.75 -2.22
CA LEU A 291 3.65 -42.63 -2.93
C LEU A 291 3.13 -41.56 -1.97
N TRP A 292 2.40 -41.95 -0.91
CA TRP A 292 1.90 -41.01 0.10
C TRP A 292 3.03 -40.17 0.71
N LEU A 293 4.19 -40.79 0.94
CA LEU A 293 5.36 -40.12 1.52
C LEU A 293 5.99 -39.17 0.52
N ARG A 294 6.13 -39.58 -0.75
CA ARG A 294 6.63 -38.72 -1.83
C ARG A 294 5.70 -37.52 -2.02
N ALA A 295 4.39 -37.74 -2.09
CA ALA A 295 3.39 -36.68 -2.22
C ALA A 295 3.47 -35.72 -1.03
N HIS A 296 3.45 -36.22 0.21
CA HIS A 296 3.61 -35.40 1.40
C HIS A 296 4.90 -34.58 1.37
N PHE A 297 6.03 -35.19 1.01
CA PHE A 297 7.33 -34.53 0.93
C PHE A 297 7.36 -33.43 -0.13
N TYR A 298 7.02 -33.75 -1.38
CA TYR A 298 7.10 -32.78 -2.48
C TYR A 298 6.08 -31.64 -2.35
N LEU A 299 4.88 -31.93 -1.84
CA LEU A 299 3.90 -30.87 -1.56
C LEU A 299 4.39 -29.95 -0.44
N ASN A 300 5.01 -30.47 0.63
CA ASN A 300 5.62 -29.60 1.66
C ASN A 300 6.84 -28.83 1.14
N MET A 301 7.63 -29.40 0.23
CA MET A 301 8.69 -28.65 -0.46
C MET A 301 8.11 -27.49 -1.28
N LEU A 302 7.00 -27.73 -1.98
CA LEU A 302 6.30 -26.67 -2.71
C LEU A 302 5.75 -25.59 -1.76
N VAL A 303 5.17 -25.97 -0.61
CA VAL A 303 4.76 -25.01 0.44
C VAL A 303 5.93 -24.15 0.88
N LEU A 304 7.10 -24.74 1.13
CA LEU A 304 8.29 -24.01 1.55
C LEU A 304 8.76 -23.03 0.47
N ILE A 305 8.82 -23.47 -0.79
CA ILE A 305 9.23 -22.61 -1.92
C ILE A 305 8.26 -21.43 -2.05
N MET A 306 6.95 -21.69 -2.08
CA MET A 306 5.94 -20.63 -2.21
C MET A 306 5.95 -19.67 -1.01
N THR A 307 6.15 -20.18 0.21
CA THR A 307 6.29 -19.35 1.42
C THR A 307 7.55 -18.49 1.34
N GLY A 308 8.68 -19.05 0.90
CA GLY A 308 9.92 -18.31 0.70
C GLY A 308 9.77 -17.22 -0.37
N THR A 309 9.17 -17.54 -1.52
CA THR A 309 8.86 -16.55 -2.57
C THR A 309 7.95 -15.45 -2.05
N SER A 310 6.86 -15.81 -1.37
CA SER A 310 5.96 -14.84 -0.74
C SER A 310 6.71 -13.92 0.22
N PHE A 311 7.56 -14.48 1.08
CA PHE A 311 8.36 -13.73 2.05
C PHE A 311 9.35 -12.77 1.38
N VAL A 312 10.10 -13.24 0.37
CA VAL A 312 11.06 -12.41 -0.38
C VAL A 312 10.36 -11.27 -1.10
N VAL A 313 9.21 -11.53 -1.75
CA VAL A 313 8.43 -10.48 -2.41
C VAL A 313 8.02 -9.40 -1.42
N ALA A 314 7.54 -9.75 -0.22
CA ALA A 314 7.18 -8.76 0.79
C ALA A 314 8.39 -7.93 1.25
N VAL A 315 9.54 -8.56 1.53
CA VAL A 315 10.76 -7.86 1.96
C VAL A 315 11.26 -6.90 0.88
N VAL A 316 11.36 -7.36 -0.37
CA VAL A 316 11.81 -6.53 -1.51
C VAL A 316 10.83 -5.38 -1.75
N THR A 317 9.52 -5.65 -1.71
CA THR A 317 8.51 -4.61 -1.92
C THR A 317 8.59 -3.56 -0.82
N ARG A 318 8.74 -3.99 0.44
CA ARG A 318 8.92 -3.07 1.58
C ARG A 318 10.19 -2.23 1.45
N GLN A 319 11.29 -2.83 0.99
CA GLN A 319 12.54 -2.11 0.75
C GLN A 319 12.37 -1.03 -0.31
N ARG A 320 11.69 -1.35 -1.42
CA ARG A 320 11.47 -0.42 -2.53
C ARG A 320 10.47 0.69 -2.20
N SER A 321 9.46 0.40 -1.39
CA SER A 321 8.48 1.39 -0.93
C SER A 321 8.99 2.23 0.24
N THR A 322 10.25 2.10 0.63
CA THR A 322 10.84 2.86 1.74
C THR A 322 11.68 4.00 1.15
N PRO A 323 11.43 5.27 1.53
CA PRO A 323 12.19 6.41 1.04
C PRO A 323 13.70 6.25 1.31
N SER A 324 14.52 6.72 0.38
CA SER A 324 15.98 6.71 0.51
C SER A 324 16.41 7.37 1.82
N GLY A 325 17.36 6.74 2.52
CA GLY A 325 17.85 7.23 3.81
C GLY A 325 16.97 6.89 5.02
N THR A 326 15.82 6.24 4.83
CA THR A 326 14.97 5.77 5.93
C THR A 326 15.08 4.25 6.13
N SER A 327 14.90 3.78 7.37
CA SER A 327 14.89 2.35 7.67
C SER A 327 13.54 1.73 7.32
N PRO A 328 13.50 0.62 6.55
CA PRO A 328 12.26 -0.02 6.12
C PRO A 328 11.48 -0.66 7.28
N LYS A 329 12.13 -0.86 8.43
CA LYS A 329 11.55 -1.49 9.64
C LYS A 329 10.80 -2.79 9.31
N HIS A 330 11.44 -3.67 8.53
CA HIS A 330 10.84 -4.87 7.91
C HIS A 330 9.95 -5.71 8.83
N PHE A 331 10.30 -5.83 10.12
CA PHE A 331 9.59 -6.70 11.08
C PHE A 331 9.12 -5.97 12.34
N GLN A 332 9.01 -4.64 12.30
CA GLN A 332 8.58 -3.82 13.46
C GLN A 332 7.18 -3.24 13.23
N GLY A 333 6.39 -3.13 14.31
CA GLY A 333 5.13 -2.37 14.33
C GLY A 333 3.91 -3.05 13.68
N ILE A 334 4.04 -4.26 13.12
CA ILE A 334 2.91 -5.03 12.58
C ILE A 334 3.08 -6.51 12.93
N ALA A 335 2.16 -7.06 13.74
CA ALA A 335 2.18 -8.46 14.16
C ALA A 335 2.26 -9.44 12.97
N HIS A 336 1.60 -9.11 11.86
CA HIS A 336 1.69 -9.87 10.61
C HIS A 336 3.15 -10.02 10.15
N ALA A 337 3.96 -8.96 10.11
CA ALA A 337 5.34 -9.08 9.64
C ALA A 337 6.18 -9.98 10.56
N SER A 338 6.07 -9.80 11.88
CA SER A 338 6.85 -10.57 12.86
C SER A 338 6.45 -12.05 12.89
N ILE A 339 5.15 -12.36 12.85
CA ILE A 339 4.65 -13.74 12.83
C ILE A 339 4.98 -14.42 11.49
N GLY A 340 4.96 -13.68 10.38
CA GLY A 340 5.39 -14.19 9.07
C GLY A 340 6.84 -14.68 9.07
N LEU A 341 7.75 -13.94 9.72
CA LEU A 341 9.15 -14.37 9.91
C LEU A 341 9.23 -15.66 10.75
N VAL A 342 8.47 -15.75 11.84
CA VAL A 342 8.41 -16.94 12.69
C VAL A 342 7.94 -18.16 11.88
N ILE A 343 6.88 -18.02 11.09
CA ILE A 343 6.38 -19.08 10.20
C ILE A 343 7.47 -19.51 9.20
N MET A 344 8.20 -18.57 8.59
CA MET A 344 9.26 -18.89 7.63
C MET A 344 10.37 -19.73 8.29
N ILE A 345 10.83 -19.34 9.48
CA ILE A 345 11.86 -20.07 10.24
C ILE A 345 11.38 -21.47 10.60
N PHE A 346 10.18 -21.60 11.18
CA PHE A 346 9.66 -22.90 11.60
C PHE A 346 9.29 -23.80 10.41
N SER A 347 8.94 -23.23 9.25
CA SER A 347 8.75 -24.00 8.01
C SER A 347 10.05 -24.66 7.55
N LEU A 348 11.18 -23.95 7.64
CA LEU A 348 12.51 -24.51 7.36
C LEU A 348 12.84 -25.63 8.36
N VAL A 349 12.62 -25.41 9.65
CA VAL A 349 12.83 -26.43 10.69
C VAL A 349 11.97 -27.67 10.43
N GLN A 350 10.71 -27.49 10.06
CA GLN A 350 9.78 -28.58 9.79
C GLN A 350 10.20 -29.43 8.58
N VAL A 351 10.65 -28.78 7.50
CA VAL A 351 11.14 -29.47 6.30
C VAL A 351 12.47 -30.18 6.58
N LEU A 352 13.44 -29.52 7.21
CA LEU A 352 14.71 -30.14 7.60
C LEU A 352 14.49 -31.31 8.55
N GLY A 353 13.61 -31.16 9.54
CA GLY A 353 13.19 -32.24 10.43
C GLY A 353 12.55 -33.40 9.66
N GLY A 354 11.82 -33.13 8.58
CA GLY A 354 11.29 -34.13 7.66
C GLY A 354 12.37 -34.89 6.88
N VAL A 355 13.39 -34.18 6.40
CA VAL A 355 14.55 -34.76 5.68
C VAL A 355 15.36 -35.66 6.60
N PHE A 356 15.68 -35.19 7.81
CA PHE A 356 16.46 -35.92 8.82
C PHE A 356 15.59 -36.80 9.74
N ARG A 357 14.39 -37.17 9.29
CA ARG A 357 13.49 -38.00 10.08
C ARG A 357 14.15 -39.32 10.48
N ALA A 358 13.95 -39.74 11.72
CA ALA A 358 14.45 -41.04 12.19
C ALA A 358 13.88 -42.19 11.34
N SER A 359 14.69 -43.23 11.13
CA SER A 359 14.29 -44.41 10.35
C SER A 359 13.00 -45.04 10.88
N ALA A 360 12.22 -45.61 9.96
CA ALA A 360 11.08 -46.44 10.35
C ALA A 360 11.59 -47.68 11.10
N PRO A 361 10.80 -48.24 12.04
CA PRO A 361 11.13 -49.51 12.65
C PRO A 361 11.38 -50.58 11.56
N GLY A 362 12.35 -51.45 11.82
CA GLY A 362 12.62 -52.62 10.99
C GLY A 362 11.46 -53.62 10.99
N LYS A 363 11.68 -54.76 10.34
CA LYS A 363 10.82 -55.94 10.51
C LYS A 363 11.62 -57.00 11.25
N LYS A 364 10.99 -57.65 12.21
CA LYS A 364 11.47 -58.87 12.85
C LYS A 364 11.49 -60.03 11.85
N GLU A 365 12.16 -61.13 12.22
CA GLU A 365 12.24 -62.35 11.40
C GLU A 365 10.87 -62.93 11.05
N ASP A 366 9.89 -62.80 11.93
CA ASP A 366 8.50 -63.22 11.73
C ASP A 366 7.68 -62.26 10.83
N GLY A 367 8.32 -61.20 10.30
CA GLY A 367 7.70 -60.19 9.46
C GLY A 367 6.91 -59.11 10.21
N THR A 368 6.81 -59.20 11.54
CA THR A 368 6.15 -58.18 12.37
C THR A 368 7.03 -56.93 12.50
N PRO A 369 6.45 -55.73 12.69
CA PRO A 369 7.24 -54.51 12.87
C PRO A 369 8.05 -54.54 14.17
N ASP A 370 9.30 -54.06 14.12
CA ASP A 370 10.08 -53.78 15.31
C ASP A 370 9.46 -52.65 16.14
N GLU A 371 9.87 -52.57 17.40
CA GLU A 371 9.51 -51.44 18.25
C GLU A 371 10.11 -50.13 17.69
N LYS A 372 9.33 -49.05 17.78
CA LYS A 372 9.82 -47.72 17.40
C LYS A 372 10.89 -47.27 18.39
N THR A 373 12.00 -46.74 17.88
CA THR A 373 13.01 -46.11 18.73
C THR A 373 12.43 -44.89 19.45
N THR A 374 12.93 -44.57 20.65
CA THR A 374 12.52 -43.38 21.41
C THR A 374 12.68 -42.09 20.60
N ILE A 375 13.77 -41.98 19.82
CA ILE A 375 14.02 -40.85 18.92
C ILE A 375 12.91 -40.72 17.88
N ARG A 376 12.46 -41.84 17.29
CA ARG A 376 11.36 -41.85 16.31
C ARG A 376 10.05 -41.38 16.94
N VAL A 377 9.74 -41.79 18.16
CA VAL A 377 8.53 -41.40 18.88
C VAL A 377 8.53 -39.90 19.18
N ILE A 378 9.63 -39.37 19.73
CA ILE A 378 9.79 -37.93 20.00
C ILE A 378 9.66 -37.12 18.71
N TRP A 379 10.34 -37.55 17.64
CA TRP A 379 10.26 -36.89 16.35
C TRP A 379 8.82 -36.91 15.79
N GLU A 380 8.09 -38.02 15.86
CA GLU A 380 6.72 -38.10 15.36
C GLU A 380 5.78 -37.15 16.12
N PHE A 381 5.94 -37.04 17.43
CA PHE A 381 5.13 -36.12 18.24
C PHE A 381 5.48 -34.66 17.94
N GLY A 382 6.77 -34.32 17.95
CA GLY A 382 7.26 -32.96 17.67
C GLY A 382 6.90 -32.50 16.26
N HIS A 383 7.14 -33.34 15.24
CA HIS A 383 6.84 -33.02 13.85
C HIS A 383 5.33 -32.81 13.61
N LYS A 384 4.46 -33.64 14.22
CA LYS A 384 3.00 -33.46 14.09
C LYS A 384 2.51 -32.23 14.85
N GLY A 385 2.96 -32.05 16.09
CA GLY A 385 2.57 -30.90 16.90
C GLY A 385 2.98 -29.58 16.26
N LEU A 386 4.25 -29.47 15.82
CA LEU A 386 4.74 -28.30 15.11
C LEU A 386 4.00 -28.06 13.79
N GLY A 387 3.72 -29.11 13.02
CA GLY A 387 2.98 -29.01 11.76
C GLY A 387 1.55 -28.46 11.93
N VAL A 388 0.82 -28.92 12.94
CA VAL A 388 -0.54 -28.42 13.24
C VAL A 388 -0.50 -26.97 13.73
N SER A 389 0.44 -26.64 14.62
CA SER A 389 0.62 -25.27 15.12
C SER A 389 1.01 -24.30 14.00
N LEU A 390 1.89 -24.72 13.07
CA LEU A 390 2.24 -23.95 11.90
C LEU A 390 1.04 -23.69 11.00
N LEU A 391 0.24 -24.72 10.71
CA LEU A 391 -0.95 -24.57 9.88
C LEU A 391 -1.94 -23.56 10.47
N ALA A 392 -2.25 -23.69 11.77
CA ALA A 392 -3.18 -22.79 12.45
C ALA A 392 -2.66 -21.34 12.45
N THR A 393 -1.37 -21.15 12.74
CA THR A 393 -0.74 -19.82 12.74
C THR A 393 -0.69 -19.24 11.33
N ALA A 394 -0.43 -20.05 10.31
CA ALA A 394 -0.43 -19.63 8.93
C ALA A 394 -1.82 -19.24 8.41
N TRP A 395 -2.89 -19.93 8.82
CA TRP A 395 -4.25 -19.52 8.48
C TRP A 395 -4.62 -18.18 9.11
N TRP A 396 -4.28 -17.98 10.38
CA TRP A 396 -4.41 -16.66 11.01
C TRP A 396 -3.61 -15.60 10.26
N GLN A 397 -2.39 -15.93 9.84
CA GLN A 397 -1.50 -15.02 9.11
C GLN A 397 -2.08 -14.62 7.74
N VAL A 398 -2.61 -15.58 6.97
CA VAL A 398 -3.26 -15.34 5.67
C VAL A 398 -4.52 -14.50 5.85
N GLN A 399 -5.37 -14.80 6.83
CA GLN A 399 -6.56 -13.98 7.11
C GLN A 399 -6.19 -12.52 7.40
N ASN A 400 -5.20 -12.29 8.27
CA ASN A 400 -4.77 -10.93 8.59
C ASN A 400 -4.12 -10.24 7.39
N GLY A 401 -3.35 -10.97 6.57
CA GLY A 401 -2.77 -10.47 5.33
C GLY A 401 -3.84 -10.02 4.32
N LEU A 402 -4.91 -10.80 4.16
CA LEU A 402 -6.04 -10.46 3.27
C LEU A 402 -6.79 -9.21 3.75
N LYS A 403 -7.00 -9.06 5.06
CA LYS A 403 -7.58 -7.83 5.64
C LYS A 403 -6.68 -6.62 5.41
N LEU A 404 -5.37 -6.75 5.71
CA LEU A 404 -4.40 -5.68 5.49
C LEU A 404 -4.31 -5.28 4.01
N TYR A 405 -4.41 -6.24 3.09
CA TYR A 405 -4.45 -5.97 1.65
C TYR A 405 -5.73 -5.22 1.26
N ALA A 406 -6.89 -5.68 1.72
CA ALA A 406 -8.17 -5.02 1.49
C ALA A 406 -8.16 -3.57 2.01
N ASP A 407 -7.67 -3.36 3.24
CA ASP A 407 -7.54 -2.03 3.83
C ASP A 407 -6.53 -1.16 3.07
N ARG A 408 -5.42 -1.76 2.60
CA ARG A 408 -4.35 -1.04 1.89
C ARG A 408 -4.82 -0.52 0.54
N PHE A 409 -5.53 -1.33 -0.23
CA PHE A 409 -5.88 -1.03 -1.63
C PHE A 409 -7.37 -0.76 -1.84
N VAL A 410 -8.13 -0.63 -0.75
CA VAL A 410 -9.60 -0.51 -0.77
C VAL A 410 -10.24 -1.62 -1.61
N ALA A 411 -9.67 -2.82 -1.50
CA ALA A 411 -10.10 -4.00 -2.24
C ALA A 411 -11.13 -4.80 -1.44
N THR A 412 -11.82 -5.72 -2.11
CA THR A 412 -12.71 -6.67 -1.43
C THR A 412 -11.90 -7.55 -0.47
N ASN A 413 -12.36 -7.66 0.77
CA ASN A 413 -11.76 -8.57 1.74
C ASN A 413 -12.08 -10.04 1.38
N LEU A 414 -11.08 -10.75 0.85
CA LEU A 414 -11.21 -12.16 0.43
C LEU A 414 -11.04 -13.17 1.58
N ALA A 415 -10.88 -12.73 2.84
CA ALA A 415 -10.77 -13.64 3.98
C ALA A 415 -11.95 -14.63 4.12
N PRO A 416 -13.22 -14.27 3.86
CA PRO A 416 -14.33 -15.23 3.87
C PRO A 416 -14.19 -16.31 2.81
N ALA A 417 -13.77 -15.95 1.59
CA ALA A 417 -13.53 -16.91 0.51
C ALA A 417 -12.39 -17.88 0.87
N PHE A 418 -11.31 -17.35 1.46
CA PHE A 418 -10.22 -18.17 1.99
C PHE A 418 -10.74 -19.21 3.00
N TRP A 419 -11.55 -18.80 3.99
CA TRP A 419 -12.14 -19.71 4.96
C TRP A 419 -13.05 -20.77 4.34
N GLY A 420 -13.85 -20.41 3.34
CA GLY A 420 -14.67 -21.37 2.60
C GLY A 420 -13.83 -22.50 1.99
N VAL A 421 -12.70 -22.15 1.36
CA VAL A 421 -11.77 -23.13 0.77
C VAL A 421 -11.10 -23.98 1.84
N VAL A 422 -10.50 -23.37 2.87
CA VAL A 422 -9.74 -24.14 3.87
C VAL A 422 -10.64 -25.03 4.74
N ILE A 423 -11.83 -24.56 5.11
CA ILE A 423 -12.80 -25.37 5.87
C ILE A 423 -13.31 -26.51 5.00
N GLY A 424 -13.72 -26.22 3.75
CA GLY A 424 -14.20 -27.24 2.82
C GLY A 424 -13.18 -28.35 2.61
N LEU A 425 -11.93 -28.00 2.29
CA LEU A 425 -10.86 -28.96 2.07
C LEU A 425 -10.53 -29.76 3.34
N THR A 426 -10.48 -29.10 4.50
CA THR A 426 -10.20 -29.76 5.78
C THR A 426 -11.31 -30.74 6.16
N VAL A 427 -12.59 -30.36 6.00
CA VAL A 427 -13.74 -31.22 6.28
C VAL A 427 -13.72 -32.46 5.38
N ILE A 428 -13.45 -32.29 4.07
CA ILE A 428 -13.34 -33.42 3.14
C ILE A 428 -12.26 -34.40 3.61
N ILE A 429 -11.07 -33.90 3.95
CA ILE A 429 -9.95 -34.74 4.42
C ILE A 429 -10.34 -35.49 5.71
N LEU A 430 -10.96 -34.79 6.66
CA LEU A 430 -11.37 -35.39 7.95
C LEU A 430 -12.46 -36.44 7.77
N VAL A 431 -13.47 -36.19 6.93
CA VAL A 431 -14.54 -37.15 6.63
C VAL A 431 -13.96 -38.42 6.00
N LEU A 432 -13.11 -38.27 4.99
CA LEU A 432 -12.46 -39.41 4.33
C LEU A 432 -11.56 -40.19 5.29
N TYR A 433 -10.87 -39.50 6.20
CA TYR A 433 -10.01 -40.11 7.21
C TYR A 433 -10.82 -40.91 8.23
N VAL A 434 -11.92 -40.35 8.73
CA VAL A 434 -12.84 -41.03 9.65
C VAL A 434 -13.48 -42.24 8.96
N TYR A 435 -13.91 -42.10 7.71
CA TYR A 435 -14.47 -43.22 6.94
C TYR A 435 -13.46 -44.37 6.77
N ASP A 436 -12.23 -44.07 6.36
CA ASP A 436 -11.19 -45.08 6.15
C ASP A 436 -10.89 -45.82 7.46
N LYS A 437 -10.73 -45.07 8.56
CA LYS A 437 -10.33 -45.62 9.86
C LYS A 437 -11.43 -46.40 10.59
N TYR A 438 -12.69 -45.99 10.48
CA TYR A 438 -13.77 -46.55 11.32
C TYR A 438 -14.84 -47.33 10.55
N ILE A 439 -14.97 -47.08 9.24
CA ILE A 439 -16.02 -47.73 8.43
C ILE A 439 -15.41 -48.81 7.55
N ARG A 440 -14.34 -48.49 6.81
CA ARG A 440 -13.72 -49.43 5.85
C ARG A 440 -12.98 -50.57 6.53
N GLU A 441 -12.29 -50.31 7.65
CA GLU A 441 -11.49 -51.32 8.37
C GLU A 441 -12.30 -52.25 9.29
N LYS A 442 -13.65 -52.26 9.25
CA LYS A 442 -14.40 -53.26 10.03
C LYS A 442 -14.01 -54.67 9.56
N PRO A 443 -13.38 -55.50 10.42
CA PRO A 443 -13.07 -56.87 10.04
C PRO A 443 -14.38 -57.59 9.73
N ALA A 444 -14.40 -58.36 8.64
CA ALA A 444 -15.53 -59.25 8.36
C ALA A 444 -15.83 -60.07 9.63
N PRO A 445 -17.10 -60.24 10.02
CA PRO A 445 -17.45 -61.04 11.19
C PRO A 445 -16.74 -62.39 11.06
N SER A 446 -15.95 -62.76 12.06
CA SER A 446 -15.20 -64.01 12.05
C SER A 446 -16.16 -65.14 11.72
N ALA A 447 -15.88 -65.86 10.63
CA ALA A 447 -16.69 -67.00 10.23
C ALA A 447 -16.89 -67.91 11.45
N PRO A 448 -18.13 -68.38 11.71
CA PRO A 448 -18.40 -69.21 12.87
C PRO A 448 -17.44 -70.39 12.85
N THR A 449 -16.67 -70.52 13.92
CA THR A 449 -15.71 -71.60 14.14
C THR A 449 -16.48 -72.90 13.97
N LYS A 450 -16.25 -73.65 12.89
CA LYS A 450 -16.84 -74.99 12.74
C LYS A 450 -16.43 -75.78 13.96
N GLY A 451 -17.43 -76.16 14.76
CA GLY A 451 -17.23 -76.97 15.95
C GLY A 451 -16.41 -78.18 15.59
N VAL A 452 -15.36 -78.41 16.39
CA VAL A 452 -14.58 -79.64 16.36
C VAL A 452 -15.56 -80.77 16.68
N GLU A 453 -15.96 -81.52 15.66
CA GLU A 453 -16.72 -82.74 15.81
C GLU A 453 -15.79 -83.76 16.44
N VAL A 454 -15.95 -83.98 17.75
CA VAL A 454 -15.22 -84.99 18.51
C VAL A 454 -15.71 -86.34 18.00
N GLN A 455 -14.88 -87.02 17.20
CA GLN A 455 -15.09 -88.43 16.87
C GLN A 455 -14.81 -89.26 18.13
N THR A 456 -15.87 -89.77 18.74
CA THR A 456 -15.86 -90.82 19.77
C THR A 456 -15.88 -92.20 19.17
#